data_AF-A0A258GJ87-F1
#
_entry.id   AF-A0A258GJ87-F1
#
_cell.length_a   1.000
_cell.length_b   1.000
_cell.length_c   1.000
_cell.angle_alpha   90.00
_cell.angle_beta   90.00
_cell.angle_gamma   90.00
#
_symmetry.space_group_name_H-M   'P 1'
#
loop_
_entity.id
_entity.type
_entity.pdbx_description
1 polymer ?
#
loop_
_entity_poly.entity_id
_entity_poly.type
_entity_poly.pdbx_seq_one_letter_code
_entity_poly.pdbx_strand_id
1 'polypeptide(L)'
;MFSERILALAFALAVIATSATAEIKFVRPGEVPPDRLADPDMGALDLNAIYRGIDLLDRVRPRGSRGVIIGALVNDFTRDDIDGSPGITDADRELAARVEISQARARTSRPWAENDLDDDGIVTREELLIVGRVKVEDSARRQKFETAIGLTDQQREAMVLDHVERFLGLDRDGDDAITYDEAIFSVDADRIQTRVRTEGGALKPIWDADGSGTITEAEMRLSADRLLDLIDADANNMVDAEEAKVARQALFKARARADDPSRGNRVQCTLPEMPGAAEVAVIQGDSGSAVTNLAFDVPNDPVVRMAEIVVPQGETDLYLIASMRTPTVLRLMGPGEGRVKAVVGVAAPVALSGGGASLANTPCHRGFLGIRIKEPGGISAEFGRALGRDDLRAVVAERLGRVDLGTLTNTPDVVLQDDVLPVMEGDGQFIIDRFLSFDPGGYQELDPGEVQSTVPVRARDVPPLEIGLIVLASEGMIDFVAPPPAFLSREVPDGIKRVVPEGEVANGIVWDQKPGGGSRARFPLTVVVRHAIDLPAGLTTERGVRLIVPDGVPAPRGAKNWPQFKG
;
A
#
# COMPACT_ATOMS: atom_id res chain seq x y z
N MET A 1 -10.57 -49.72 43.05
CA MET A 1 -11.38 -50.86 42.52
C MET A 1 -12.77 -50.29 42.28
N PHE A 2 -13.07 -49.78 41.08
CA PHE A 2 -13.68 -50.52 39.96
C PHE A 2 -14.94 -51.25 40.42
N SER A 3 -16.14 -51.08 39.88
CA SER A 3 -16.59 -50.58 38.59
C SER A 3 -18.12 -50.53 38.72
N GLU A 4 -18.78 -49.42 38.42
CA GLU A 4 -20.20 -49.40 38.03
C GLU A 4 -20.57 -47.96 37.68
N ARG A 5 -20.67 -47.65 36.37
CA ARG A 5 -21.49 -46.57 35.74
C ARG A 5 -21.01 -46.29 34.31
N ILE A 6 -21.21 -47.24 33.40
CA ILE A 6 -21.29 -46.97 31.96
C ILE A 6 -22.31 -47.95 31.37
N LEU A 7 -23.59 -47.56 31.32
CA LEU A 7 -24.59 -48.12 30.38
C LEU A 7 -25.91 -47.36 30.52
N ALA A 8 -26.04 -46.22 29.82
CA ALA A 8 -27.34 -45.60 29.52
C ALA A 8 -27.16 -44.56 28.41
N LEU A 9 -26.84 -45.01 27.20
CA LEU A 9 -26.89 -44.17 25.99
C LEU A 9 -27.28 -45.01 24.77
N ALA A 10 -28.57 -45.35 24.65
CA ALA A 10 -29.22 -45.62 23.37
C ALA A 10 -30.74 -45.77 23.55
N PHE A 11 -31.49 -45.34 22.52
CA PHE A 11 -32.92 -45.58 22.27
C PHE A 11 -33.96 -44.77 23.08
N ALA A 12 -34.48 -43.69 22.49
CA ALA A 12 -35.70 -43.78 21.67
C ALA A 12 -36.16 -42.38 21.19
N LEU A 13 -36.01 -42.13 19.89
CA LEU A 13 -36.85 -41.19 19.14
C LEU A 13 -38.29 -41.74 19.08
N ALA A 14 -39.31 -40.90 19.35
CA ALA A 14 -40.28 -40.45 18.34
C ALA A 14 -41.60 -39.89 18.93
N VAL A 15 -42.10 -38.84 18.24
CA VAL A 15 -43.50 -38.37 18.07
C VAL A 15 -44.02 -37.19 18.94
N ILE A 16 -43.91 -36.00 18.33
CA ILE A 16 -44.92 -34.96 18.05
C ILE A 16 -45.93 -34.57 19.16
N ALA A 17 -45.84 -33.32 19.61
CA ALA A 17 -47.00 -32.46 19.87
C ALA A 17 -46.62 -30.97 19.65
N THR A 18 -47.44 -30.29 18.86
CA THR A 18 -47.36 -28.89 18.44
C THR A 18 -47.73 -27.92 19.55
N SER A 19 -46.99 -26.81 19.67
CA SER A 19 -47.56 -25.51 20.05
C SER A 19 -46.60 -24.40 19.66
N ALA A 20 -46.99 -23.62 18.66
CA ALA A 20 -46.38 -22.36 18.32
C ALA A 20 -46.49 -21.40 19.51
N THR A 21 -45.36 -20.93 20.02
CA THR A 21 -45.29 -19.73 20.86
C THR A 21 -44.83 -18.59 19.95
N ALA A 22 -45.79 -17.75 19.54
CA ALA A 22 -45.49 -16.47 18.94
C ALA A 22 -44.92 -15.57 20.04
N GLU A 23 -43.61 -15.33 19.97
CA GLU A 23 -42.92 -14.38 20.83
C GLU A 23 -43.30 -12.96 20.37
N ILE A 24 -44.20 -12.29 21.12
CA ILE A 24 -44.52 -10.88 20.90
C ILE A 24 -43.32 -10.06 21.39
N LYS A 25 -42.45 -9.66 20.46
CA LYS A 25 -41.42 -8.65 20.72
C LYS A 25 -42.05 -7.27 20.72
N PHE A 26 -42.07 -6.63 21.88
CA PHE A 26 -42.34 -5.20 22.00
C PHE A 26 -41.14 -4.43 21.44
N VAL A 27 -41.30 -3.89 20.23
CA VAL A 27 -40.37 -2.90 19.67
C VAL A 27 -40.65 -1.56 20.33
N ARG A 28 -39.65 -0.97 20.98
CA ARG A 28 -39.76 0.40 21.51
C ARG A 28 -39.88 1.38 20.35
N PRO A 29 -40.75 2.41 20.43
CA PRO A 29 -40.72 3.51 19.47
C PRO A 29 -39.34 4.17 19.50
N GLY A 30 -38.56 3.99 18.44
CA GLY A 30 -37.22 4.60 18.29
C GLY A 30 -36.04 3.63 18.08
N GLU A 31 -36.22 2.32 18.18
CA GLU A 31 -35.17 1.37 17.78
C GLU A 31 -35.36 0.99 16.31
N VAL A 32 -34.59 1.63 15.43
CA VAL A 32 -34.45 1.21 14.03
C VAL A 32 -33.74 -0.16 14.02
N PRO A 33 -34.32 -1.20 13.39
CA PRO A 33 -33.64 -2.49 13.26
C PRO A 33 -32.30 -2.29 12.54
N PRO A 34 -31.19 -2.89 13.00
CA PRO A 34 -29.87 -2.77 12.37
C PRO A 34 -29.86 -3.22 10.89
N ASP A 35 -30.89 -3.92 10.45
CA ASP A 35 -31.04 -4.47 9.10
C ASP A 35 -31.51 -3.43 8.05
N ARG A 36 -31.73 -2.16 8.42
CA ARG A 36 -32.14 -1.08 7.48
C ARG A 36 -31.03 -0.19 6.94
N LEU A 37 -29.79 -0.29 7.43
CA LEU A 37 -28.64 0.30 6.75
C LEU A 37 -28.23 -0.61 5.58
N ALA A 38 -29.14 -0.78 4.61
CA ALA A 38 -28.79 -1.42 3.35
C ALA A 38 -27.68 -0.58 2.68
N ASP A 39 -26.68 -1.23 2.07
CA ASP A 39 -25.67 -0.55 1.24
C ASP A 39 -26.48 0.28 0.22
N PRO A 40 -26.44 1.63 0.25
CA PRO A 40 -27.24 2.42 -0.65
C PRO A 40 -26.94 1.95 -2.08
N ASP A 41 -27.95 1.83 -2.94
CA ASP A 41 -27.78 1.37 -4.31
C ASP A 41 -27.10 2.47 -5.16
N MET A 42 -25.82 2.68 -4.86
CA MET A 42 -24.93 3.62 -5.54
C MET A 42 -24.45 3.04 -6.88
N GLY A 43 -24.93 1.86 -7.28
CA GLY A 43 -24.54 1.19 -8.52
C GLY A 43 -25.00 1.92 -9.78
N ALA A 44 -26.03 2.77 -9.65
CA ALA A 44 -26.59 3.59 -10.71
C ALA A 44 -26.09 5.04 -10.71
N LEU A 45 -25.27 5.45 -9.73
CA LEU A 45 -24.73 6.81 -9.71
C LEU A 45 -23.71 6.98 -10.84
N ASP A 46 -23.88 8.06 -11.60
CA ASP A 46 -22.83 8.48 -12.51
C ASP A 46 -21.55 8.81 -11.72
N LEU A 47 -20.40 8.71 -12.40
CA LEU A 47 -19.10 8.96 -11.79
C LEU A 47 -19.05 10.35 -11.12
N ASN A 48 -19.75 11.31 -11.71
CA ASN A 48 -19.86 12.67 -11.22
C ASN A 48 -20.57 12.74 -9.86
N ALA A 49 -21.65 11.99 -9.63
CA ALA A 49 -22.38 11.88 -8.36
C ALA A 49 -21.56 11.18 -7.27
N ILE A 50 -20.69 10.24 -7.65
CA ILE A 50 -19.77 9.60 -6.71
C ILE A 50 -18.71 10.59 -6.22
N TYR A 51 -18.15 11.38 -7.13
CA TYR A 51 -17.18 12.41 -6.79
C TYR A 51 -17.82 13.57 -5.98
N ARG A 52 -19.09 13.97 -6.26
CA ARG A 52 -19.89 14.88 -5.39
C ARG A 52 -19.91 14.41 -3.96
N GLY A 53 -20.23 13.12 -3.80
CA GLY A 53 -20.41 12.47 -2.52
C GLY A 53 -19.19 12.59 -1.62
N ILE A 54 -18.01 12.28 -2.15
CA ILE A 54 -16.78 12.19 -1.37
C ILE A 54 -16.33 13.59 -0.93
N ASP A 55 -16.28 14.55 -1.87
CA ASP A 55 -15.85 15.91 -1.58
C ASP A 55 -16.76 16.58 -0.53
N LEU A 56 -18.08 16.41 -0.67
CA LEU A 56 -19.05 16.94 0.29
C LEU A 56 -18.90 16.30 1.68
N LEU A 57 -18.69 14.98 1.75
CA LEU A 57 -18.51 14.27 3.03
C LEU A 57 -17.18 14.60 3.73
N ASP A 58 -16.15 15.02 2.98
CA ASP A 58 -14.86 15.41 3.55
C ASP A 58 -14.88 16.87 4.04
N ARG A 59 -15.64 17.75 3.39
CA ARG A 59 -15.81 19.16 3.80
C ARG A 59 -16.78 19.35 4.96
N VAL A 60 -17.77 18.47 5.08
CA VAL A 60 -18.85 18.57 6.07
C VAL A 60 -18.48 17.75 7.31
N ARG A 61 -18.48 18.39 8.49
CA ARG A 61 -18.34 17.64 9.75
C ARG A 61 -19.53 16.67 9.88
N PRO A 62 -19.31 15.37 10.17
CA PRO A 62 -20.31 14.29 10.02
C PRO A 62 -21.45 14.28 11.06
N ARG A 63 -21.87 15.46 11.54
CA ARG A 63 -23.04 15.64 12.41
C ARG A 63 -23.65 17.01 12.13
N GLY A 64 -24.67 17.05 11.29
CA GLY A 64 -25.37 18.29 10.98
C GLY A 64 -26.76 18.01 10.42
N SER A 65 -27.70 18.90 10.74
CA SER A 65 -28.96 18.96 9.98
C SER A 65 -28.66 19.34 8.54
N ARG A 66 -29.53 18.92 7.62
CA ARG A 66 -29.46 19.26 6.19
C ARG A 66 -29.17 20.74 5.93
N GLY A 67 -29.87 21.63 6.64
CA GLY A 67 -29.68 23.08 6.53
C GLY A 67 -28.30 23.56 6.99
N VAL A 68 -27.71 22.95 8.03
CA VAL A 68 -26.34 23.26 8.48
C VAL A 68 -25.31 22.82 7.44
N ILE A 69 -25.52 21.63 6.85
CA ILE A 69 -24.62 21.09 5.82
C ILE A 69 -24.66 21.97 4.57
N ILE A 70 -25.86 22.28 4.06
CA ILE A 70 -26.03 23.16 2.91
C ILE A 70 -25.49 24.56 3.21
N GLY A 71 -25.74 25.11 4.41
CA GLY A 71 -25.20 26.39 4.81
C GLY A 71 -23.66 26.43 4.80
N ALA A 72 -22.99 25.35 5.21
CA ALA A 72 -21.54 25.24 5.12
C ALA A 72 -21.06 25.20 3.66
N LEU A 73 -21.75 24.46 2.78
CA LEU A 73 -21.43 24.39 1.35
C LEU A 73 -21.65 25.72 0.63
N VAL A 74 -22.68 26.49 1.00
CA VAL A 74 -22.90 27.85 0.50
C VAL A 74 -21.77 28.76 0.94
N ASN A 75 -21.32 28.67 2.19
CA ASN A 75 -20.17 29.44 2.64
C ASN A 75 -18.89 29.06 1.89
N ASP A 76 -18.68 27.77 1.59
CA ASP A 76 -17.56 27.32 0.76
C ASP A 76 -17.67 27.87 -0.67
N PHE A 77 -18.86 27.77 -1.26
CA PHE A 77 -19.16 28.34 -2.58
C PHE A 77 -18.85 29.84 -2.65
N THR A 78 -19.27 30.62 -1.65
CA THR A 78 -18.97 32.06 -1.59
C THR A 78 -17.48 32.38 -1.37
N ARG A 79 -16.68 31.42 -0.88
CA ARG A 79 -15.22 31.57 -0.81
C ARG A 79 -14.54 31.21 -2.11
N ASP A 80 -15.16 30.33 -2.90
CA ASP A 80 -14.66 29.86 -4.19
C ASP A 80 -15.09 30.78 -5.35
N ASP A 81 -16.13 31.60 -5.17
CA ASP A 81 -16.47 32.78 -5.99
C ASP A 81 -15.59 33.96 -5.55
N ILE A 82 -14.40 34.04 -6.14
CA ILE A 82 -13.33 34.97 -5.73
C ILE A 82 -13.40 36.26 -6.54
N ASP A 83 -13.88 36.19 -7.80
CA ASP A 83 -13.95 37.35 -8.68
C ASP A 83 -15.22 38.21 -8.46
N GLY A 84 -16.21 37.69 -7.73
CA GLY A 84 -17.44 38.39 -7.35
C GLY A 84 -18.49 38.45 -8.46
N SER A 85 -18.26 37.75 -9.57
CA SER A 85 -19.28 37.51 -10.59
C SER A 85 -20.25 36.45 -10.08
N PRO A 86 -21.56 36.52 -10.41
CA PRO A 86 -22.49 35.51 -9.93
C PRO A 86 -22.11 34.08 -10.34
N GLY A 87 -21.61 33.31 -9.37
CA GLY A 87 -21.29 31.89 -9.52
C GLY A 87 -19.83 31.58 -9.85
N ILE A 88 -19.45 30.31 -9.69
CA ILE A 88 -18.05 29.89 -9.86
C ILE A 88 -17.76 29.60 -11.33
N THR A 89 -16.89 30.41 -11.93
CA THR A 89 -16.52 30.36 -13.36
C THR A 89 -15.14 29.71 -13.59
N ASP A 90 -14.63 29.75 -14.84
CA ASP A 90 -13.21 29.46 -15.12
C ASP A 90 -12.28 30.58 -14.61
N ALA A 91 -12.77 31.83 -14.50
CA ALA A 91 -11.99 32.97 -14.04
C ALA A 91 -11.70 32.89 -12.53
N ASP A 92 -12.68 32.45 -11.74
CA ASP A 92 -12.48 32.15 -10.32
C ASP A 92 -11.41 31.09 -10.10
N ARG A 93 -11.39 30.02 -10.90
CA ARG A 93 -10.38 28.96 -10.81
C ARG A 93 -8.99 29.44 -11.20
N GLU A 94 -8.90 30.29 -12.23
CA GLU A 94 -7.62 30.92 -12.57
C GLU A 94 -7.15 31.85 -11.44
N LEU A 95 -8.06 32.60 -10.83
CA LEU A 95 -7.76 33.47 -9.70
C LEU A 95 -7.34 32.67 -8.46
N ALA A 96 -8.04 31.58 -8.14
CA ALA A 96 -7.68 30.63 -7.08
C ALA A 96 -6.27 30.05 -7.30
N ALA A 97 -5.95 29.63 -8.53
CA ALA A 97 -4.61 29.15 -8.88
C ALA A 97 -3.55 30.24 -8.67
N ARG A 98 -3.81 31.49 -9.08
CA ARG A 98 -2.89 32.61 -8.85
C ARG A 98 -2.69 32.89 -7.36
N VAL A 99 -3.77 32.86 -6.56
CA VAL A 99 -3.70 33.02 -5.11
C VAL A 99 -2.89 31.88 -4.49
N GLU A 100 -3.12 30.63 -4.89
CA GLU A 100 -2.37 29.49 -4.38
C GLU A 100 -0.89 29.53 -4.76
N ILE A 101 -0.56 29.90 -6.01
CA ILE A 101 0.84 30.12 -6.45
C ILE A 101 1.48 31.23 -5.61
N SER A 102 0.78 32.33 -5.37
CA SER A 102 1.27 33.41 -4.52
C SER A 102 1.52 32.95 -3.08
N GLN A 103 0.63 32.14 -2.51
CA GLN A 103 0.82 31.56 -1.18
C GLN A 103 1.96 30.55 -1.15
N ALA A 104 2.12 29.74 -2.19
CA ALA A 104 3.23 28.80 -2.33
C ALA A 104 4.56 29.57 -2.37
N ARG A 105 4.64 30.64 -3.16
CA ARG A 105 5.80 31.55 -3.18
C ARG A 105 6.07 32.15 -1.81
N ALA A 106 5.05 32.63 -1.10
CA ALA A 106 5.22 33.16 0.25
C ALA A 106 5.73 32.11 1.26
N ARG A 107 5.26 30.86 1.15
CA ARG A 107 5.72 29.73 1.98
C ARG A 107 7.17 29.36 1.68
N THR A 108 7.61 29.49 0.43
CA THR A 108 9.00 29.22 0.01
C THR A 108 9.93 30.39 0.33
N SER A 109 9.45 31.63 0.16
CA SER A 109 10.26 32.83 0.40
C SER A 109 10.54 33.06 1.87
N ARG A 110 9.65 32.63 2.77
CA ARG A 110 9.86 32.81 4.21
C ARG A 110 11.10 32.06 4.71
N PRO A 111 11.27 30.74 4.47
CA PRO A 111 12.51 30.05 4.82
C PRO A 111 13.74 30.65 4.14
N TRP A 112 13.64 31.11 2.89
CA TRP A 112 14.73 31.79 2.20
C TRP A 112 15.15 33.07 2.95
N ALA A 113 14.22 33.96 3.25
CA ALA A 113 14.48 35.21 3.97
C ALA A 113 14.94 34.98 5.43
N GLU A 114 14.57 33.86 6.06
CA GLU A 114 15.07 33.47 7.38
C GLU A 114 16.55 32.99 7.34
N ASN A 115 17.11 32.71 6.15
CA ASN A 115 18.52 32.33 5.97
C ASN A 115 19.38 33.45 5.37
N ASP A 116 18.79 34.54 4.88
CA ASP A 116 19.49 35.77 4.46
C ASP A 116 19.77 36.60 5.72
N LEU A 117 21.00 36.56 6.20
CA LEU A 117 21.38 37.13 7.49
C LEU A 117 21.80 38.59 7.40
N ASP A 118 22.19 39.07 6.22
CA ASP A 118 22.61 40.45 5.99
C ASP A 118 21.67 41.29 5.10
N ASP A 119 20.54 40.71 4.67
CA ASP A 119 19.45 41.36 3.90
C ASP A 119 19.93 41.88 2.53
N ASP A 120 20.91 41.19 1.92
CA ASP A 120 21.43 41.52 0.59
C ASP A 120 20.65 40.87 -0.56
N GLY A 121 19.71 39.98 -0.24
CA GLY A 121 18.87 39.27 -1.20
C GLY A 121 19.53 38.04 -1.82
N ILE A 122 20.61 37.54 -1.21
CA ILE A 122 21.35 36.35 -1.64
C ILE A 122 21.63 35.49 -0.40
N VAL A 123 21.22 34.23 -0.42
CA VAL A 123 21.53 33.30 0.68
C VAL A 123 22.77 32.50 0.32
N THR A 124 23.87 32.79 0.98
CA THR A 124 25.17 32.14 0.77
C THR A 124 25.32 30.84 1.57
N ARG A 125 26.24 29.98 1.15
CA ARG A 125 26.65 28.78 1.91
C ARG A 125 27.06 29.11 3.35
N GLU A 126 27.77 30.21 3.57
CA GLU A 126 28.23 30.67 4.89
C GLU A 126 27.06 30.98 5.83
N GLU A 127 26.02 31.65 5.34
CA GLU A 127 24.83 31.96 6.13
C GLU A 127 24.03 30.71 6.45
N LEU A 128 23.89 29.80 5.49
CA LEU A 128 23.25 28.49 5.70
C LEU A 128 23.96 27.68 6.79
N LEU A 129 25.29 27.73 6.86
CA LEU A 129 26.06 27.09 7.94
C LEU A 129 25.75 27.71 9.31
N ILE A 130 25.61 29.03 9.39
CA ILE A 130 25.28 29.74 10.64
C ILE A 130 23.85 29.40 11.08
N VAL A 131 22.87 29.53 10.19
CA VAL A 131 21.46 29.24 10.50
C VAL A 131 21.24 27.76 10.77
N GLY A 132 21.90 26.88 10.01
CA GLY A 132 21.88 25.43 10.24
C GLY A 132 22.32 25.08 11.66
N ARG A 133 23.43 25.66 12.15
CA ARG A 133 23.89 25.44 13.54
C ARG A 133 22.82 25.87 14.55
N VAL A 134 22.25 27.05 14.41
CA VAL A 134 21.20 27.55 15.32
C VAL A 134 19.97 26.64 15.31
N LYS A 135 19.52 26.18 14.14
CA LYS A 135 18.36 25.28 14.00
C LYS A 135 18.62 23.90 14.60
N VAL A 136 19.82 23.35 14.45
CA VAL A 136 20.21 22.06 15.06
C VAL A 136 20.21 22.16 16.59
N GLU A 137 20.78 23.23 17.15
CA GLU A 137 20.76 23.46 18.61
C GLU A 137 19.32 23.65 19.15
N ASP A 138 18.48 24.45 18.48
CA ASP A 138 17.09 24.65 18.91
C ASP A 138 16.27 23.35 18.83
N SER A 139 16.49 22.55 17.79
CA SER A 139 15.85 21.23 17.65
C SER A 139 16.29 20.28 18.77
N ALA A 140 17.59 20.21 19.06
CA ALA A 140 18.15 19.40 20.14
C ALA A 140 17.55 19.78 21.51
N ARG A 141 17.36 21.08 21.76
CA ARG A 141 16.70 21.60 22.98
C ARG A 141 15.23 21.23 23.05
N ARG A 142 14.45 21.47 21.99
CA ARG A 142 12.98 21.23 21.98
C ARG A 142 12.63 19.75 22.12
N GLN A 143 13.41 18.88 21.51
CA GLN A 143 13.17 17.44 21.54
C GLN A 143 13.70 16.78 22.83
N LYS A 144 14.19 17.54 23.80
CA LYS A 144 14.85 17.05 25.03
C LYS A 144 16.03 16.12 24.74
N PHE A 145 16.62 16.20 23.54
CA PHE A 145 17.76 15.36 23.15
C PHE A 145 18.96 15.60 24.07
N GLU A 146 19.18 16.86 24.50
CA GLU A 146 20.25 17.21 25.45
C GLU A 146 20.21 16.44 26.77
N THR A 147 19.04 15.93 27.20
CA THR A 147 18.91 15.21 28.48
C THR A 147 18.94 13.68 28.36
N ALA A 148 18.95 13.11 27.16
CA ALA A 148 18.94 11.66 26.98
C ALA A 148 20.03 11.12 26.03
N ILE A 149 20.40 11.87 24.98
CA ILE A 149 21.34 11.45 23.93
C ILE A 149 22.05 12.71 23.41
N GLY A 150 23.22 13.04 23.96
CA GLY A 150 23.98 14.22 23.52
C GLY A 150 24.51 14.03 22.10
N LEU A 151 24.06 14.87 21.15
CA LEU A 151 24.59 14.86 19.78
C LEU A 151 26.09 15.17 19.80
N THR A 152 26.89 14.32 19.15
CA THR A 152 28.33 14.56 18.99
C THR A 152 28.58 15.70 18.00
N ASP A 153 29.77 16.31 18.07
CA ASP A 153 30.12 17.43 17.19
C ASP A 153 30.03 17.04 15.70
N GLN A 154 30.41 15.80 15.37
CA GLN A 154 30.31 15.27 14.01
C GLN A 154 28.84 15.12 13.55
N GLN A 155 27.95 14.70 14.44
CA GLN A 155 26.51 14.61 14.11
C GLN A 155 25.89 15.99 13.94
N ARG A 156 26.25 16.95 14.79
CA ARG A 156 25.82 18.35 14.63
C ARG A 156 26.29 18.89 13.29
N GLU A 157 27.55 18.66 12.94
CA GLU A 157 28.11 19.07 11.65
C GLU A 157 27.39 18.39 10.49
N ALA A 158 27.13 17.08 10.55
CA ALA A 158 26.37 16.38 9.51
C ALA A 158 24.95 16.91 9.33
N MET A 159 24.23 17.22 10.43
CA MET A 159 22.90 17.82 10.37
C MET A 159 22.92 19.25 9.82
N VAL A 160 23.97 20.01 10.12
CA VAL A 160 24.20 21.34 9.55
C VAL A 160 24.45 21.22 8.05
N LEU A 161 25.30 20.29 7.60
CA LEU A 161 25.57 20.05 6.19
C LEU A 161 24.32 19.59 5.44
N ASP A 162 23.50 18.69 6.02
CA ASP A 162 22.20 18.30 5.44
C ASP A 162 21.24 19.50 5.29
N HIS A 163 21.23 20.44 6.25
CA HIS A 163 20.47 21.70 6.10
C HIS A 163 21.01 22.54 4.94
N VAL A 164 22.34 22.69 4.83
CA VAL A 164 23.00 23.43 3.75
C VAL A 164 22.69 22.81 2.39
N GLU A 165 22.91 21.50 2.23
CA GLU A 165 22.68 20.78 0.97
C GLU A 165 21.22 20.85 0.53
N ARG A 166 20.26 20.74 1.46
CA ARG A 166 18.84 20.89 1.14
C ARG A 166 18.49 22.27 0.58
N PHE A 167 19.10 23.32 1.11
CA PHE A 167 18.89 24.68 0.61
C PHE A 167 19.63 24.89 -0.71
N LEU A 168 20.89 24.46 -0.84
CA LEU A 168 21.66 24.55 -2.08
C LEU A 168 21.08 23.69 -3.22
N GLY A 169 20.20 22.73 -2.94
CA GLY A 169 19.38 22.10 -3.98
C GLY A 169 18.47 23.08 -4.75
N LEU A 170 18.34 24.34 -4.28
CA LEU A 170 17.66 25.43 -4.97
C LEU A 170 18.59 26.25 -5.88
N ASP A 171 19.91 26.20 -5.66
CA ASP A 171 20.92 26.86 -6.50
C ASP A 171 20.95 26.20 -7.88
N ARG A 172 20.58 26.97 -8.91
CA ARG A 172 20.40 26.44 -10.27
C ARG A 172 21.61 26.69 -11.15
N ASP A 173 22.40 27.72 -10.87
CA ASP A 173 23.57 28.07 -11.67
C ASP A 173 24.89 27.56 -11.07
N GLY A 174 24.83 27.03 -9.85
CA GLY A 174 25.93 26.34 -9.17
C GLY A 174 26.97 27.31 -8.60
N ASP A 175 26.57 28.52 -8.25
CA ASP A 175 27.46 29.55 -7.70
C ASP A 175 27.60 29.50 -6.16
N ASP A 176 27.00 28.48 -5.51
CA ASP A 176 26.95 28.29 -4.05
C ASP A 176 26.18 29.39 -3.30
N ALA A 177 25.34 30.13 -4.03
CA ALA A 177 24.43 31.11 -3.49
C ALA A 177 23.00 30.87 -4.00
N ILE A 178 22.00 31.34 -3.25
CA ILE A 178 20.59 31.16 -3.60
C ILE A 178 19.93 32.52 -3.65
N THR A 179 19.67 32.98 -4.86
CA THR A 179 18.89 34.18 -5.11
C THR A 179 17.41 33.96 -4.78
N TYR A 180 16.67 35.06 -4.57
CA TYR A 180 15.22 34.99 -4.41
C TYR A 180 14.52 34.26 -5.56
N ASP A 181 14.95 34.55 -6.80
CA ASP A 181 14.36 34.00 -8.02
C ASP A 181 14.53 32.48 -8.09
N GLU A 182 15.69 31.96 -7.69
CA GLU A 182 15.95 30.52 -7.60
C GLU A 182 15.10 29.84 -6.54
N ALA A 183 14.99 30.47 -5.35
CA ALA A 183 14.16 29.95 -4.28
C ALA A 183 12.70 29.80 -4.74
N ILE A 184 12.12 30.83 -5.37
CA ILE A 184 10.73 30.76 -5.85
C ILE A 184 10.55 29.90 -7.09
N PHE A 185 11.61 29.63 -7.87
CA PHE A 185 11.55 28.74 -9.04
C PHE A 185 11.12 27.33 -8.65
N SER A 186 11.42 26.89 -7.42
CA SER A 186 10.95 25.59 -6.89
C SER A 186 9.42 25.48 -6.81
N VAL A 187 8.70 26.61 -6.88
CA VAL A 187 7.24 26.61 -6.97
C VAL A 187 6.82 26.26 -8.40
N ASP A 188 6.45 24.99 -8.58
CA ASP A 188 5.90 24.47 -9.83
C ASP A 188 4.50 25.06 -10.10
N ALA A 189 4.49 26.26 -10.66
CA ALA A 189 3.27 27.01 -10.99
C ALA A 189 2.39 26.26 -11.98
N ASP A 190 2.98 25.55 -12.95
CA ASP A 190 2.26 24.77 -13.94
C ASP A 190 1.56 23.57 -13.29
N ARG A 191 2.22 22.88 -12.35
CA ARG A 191 1.60 21.80 -11.58
C ARG A 191 0.49 22.32 -10.66
N ILE A 192 0.67 23.46 -10.00
CA ILE A 192 -0.39 24.07 -9.19
C ILE A 192 -1.57 24.45 -10.09
N GLN A 193 -1.32 25.11 -11.22
CA GLN A 193 -2.37 25.50 -12.15
C GLN A 193 -3.09 24.28 -12.75
N THR A 194 -2.34 23.25 -13.12
CA THR A 194 -2.89 21.98 -13.61
C THR A 194 -3.74 21.33 -12.53
N ARG A 195 -3.25 21.25 -11.30
CA ARG A 195 -3.97 20.67 -10.16
C ARG A 195 -5.25 21.44 -9.84
N VAL A 196 -5.21 22.77 -9.77
CA VAL A 196 -6.42 23.58 -9.54
C VAL A 196 -7.42 23.41 -10.70
N ARG A 197 -6.93 23.30 -11.94
CA ARG A 197 -7.76 23.00 -13.10
C ARG A 197 -8.31 21.57 -13.11
N THR A 198 -7.58 20.56 -12.66
CA THR A 198 -8.00 19.16 -12.70
C THR A 198 -8.78 18.75 -11.47
N GLU A 199 -8.34 19.12 -10.27
CA GLU A 199 -9.03 18.83 -9.01
C GLU A 199 -10.23 19.78 -8.82
N GLY A 200 -10.05 21.08 -9.05
CA GLY A 200 -11.16 22.05 -9.03
C GLY A 200 -12.05 21.98 -10.28
N GLY A 201 -11.52 21.56 -11.44
CA GLY A 201 -12.32 21.33 -12.64
C GLY A 201 -12.96 19.96 -12.72
N ALA A 202 -12.49 18.94 -11.99
CA ALA A 202 -13.23 17.68 -11.83
C ALA A 202 -14.58 17.93 -11.15
N LEU A 203 -14.64 18.93 -10.27
CA LEU A 203 -15.87 19.41 -9.65
C LEU A 203 -16.76 20.24 -10.60
N LYS A 204 -16.25 20.71 -11.75
CA LYS A 204 -17.04 21.54 -12.68
C LYS A 204 -18.18 20.77 -13.35
N PRO A 205 -17.97 19.65 -14.08
CA PRO A 205 -19.07 18.84 -14.65
C PRO A 205 -20.02 18.28 -13.60
N ILE A 206 -19.58 18.31 -12.36
CA ILE A 206 -20.24 17.75 -11.22
C ILE A 206 -21.30 18.70 -10.65
N TRP A 207 -20.99 19.99 -10.52
CA TRP A 207 -21.90 20.97 -9.92
C TRP A 207 -22.61 21.86 -10.96
N ASP A 208 -22.08 21.95 -12.18
CA ASP A 208 -22.64 22.65 -13.34
C ASP A 208 -23.64 21.72 -14.07
N ALA A 209 -24.87 21.69 -13.57
CA ALA A 209 -25.87 20.71 -14.01
C ALA A 209 -26.43 21.04 -15.40
N ASP A 210 -26.44 22.32 -15.77
CA ASP A 210 -26.89 22.78 -17.08
C ASP A 210 -25.77 22.86 -18.13
N GLY A 211 -24.51 22.72 -17.71
CA GLY A 211 -23.34 22.76 -18.59
C GLY A 211 -23.03 24.17 -19.10
N SER A 212 -23.51 25.21 -18.42
CA SER A 212 -23.30 26.62 -18.77
C SER A 212 -21.84 27.06 -18.63
N GLY A 213 -21.02 26.27 -17.95
CA GLY A 213 -19.65 26.59 -17.61
C GLY A 213 -19.51 27.40 -16.32
N THR A 214 -20.63 27.70 -15.65
CA THR A 214 -20.71 28.48 -14.40
C THR A 214 -21.51 27.70 -13.38
N ILE A 215 -20.96 27.46 -12.20
CA ILE A 215 -21.71 26.80 -11.13
C ILE A 215 -22.46 27.88 -10.35
N THR A 216 -23.79 27.86 -10.39
CA THR A 216 -24.61 28.78 -9.58
C THR A 216 -24.88 28.24 -8.19
N GLU A 217 -25.19 29.12 -7.23
CA GLU A 217 -25.57 28.70 -5.86
C GLU A 217 -26.80 27.77 -5.89
N ALA A 218 -27.74 28.02 -6.82
CA ALA A 218 -28.95 27.21 -6.97
C ALA A 218 -28.63 25.78 -7.42
N GLU A 219 -27.71 25.60 -8.37
CA GLU A 219 -27.27 24.27 -8.82
C GLU A 219 -26.48 23.53 -7.75
N MET A 220 -25.64 24.24 -7.00
CA MET A 220 -24.92 23.68 -5.87
C MET A 220 -25.89 23.19 -4.80
N ARG A 221 -26.87 24.00 -4.41
CA ARG A 221 -27.92 23.62 -3.44
C ARG A 221 -28.70 22.39 -3.92
N LEU A 222 -29.16 22.39 -5.16
CA LEU A 222 -29.91 21.27 -5.73
C LEU A 222 -29.09 19.97 -5.75
N SER A 223 -27.80 20.06 -6.07
CA SER A 223 -26.88 18.92 -6.09
C SER A 223 -26.58 18.41 -4.68
N ALA A 224 -26.38 19.33 -3.72
CA ALA A 224 -26.18 19.00 -2.32
C ALA A 224 -27.43 18.34 -1.73
N ASP A 225 -28.61 18.85 -2.06
CA ASP A 225 -29.89 18.28 -1.68
C ASP A 225 -30.03 16.82 -2.15
N ARG A 226 -29.81 16.57 -3.44
CA ARG A 226 -29.88 15.22 -4.02
C ARG A 226 -28.90 14.25 -3.37
N LEU A 227 -27.71 14.73 -3.04
CA LEU A 227 -26.71 13.89 -2.37
C LEU A 227 -27.09 13.61 -0.92
N LEU A 228 -27.60 14.60 -0.20
CA LEU A 228 -28.06 14.40 1.17
C LEU A 228 -29.25 13.43 1.20
N ASP A 229 -30.15 13.47 0.21
CA ASP A 229 -31.23 12.47 0.06
C ASP A 229 -30.71 11.04 -0.14
N LEU A 230 -29.49 10.88 -0.70
CA LEU A 230 -28.85 9.57 -0.86
C LEU A 230 -28.14 9.09 0.42
N ILE A 231 -27.74 10.01 1.30
CA ILE A 231 -26.96 9.73 2.50
C ILE A 231 -27.87 9.56 3.73
N ASP A 232 -28.88 10.41 3.87
CA ASP A 232 -29.90 10.41 4.92
C ASP A 232 -30.86 9.23 4.70
N ALA A 233 -30.44 8.06 5.16
CA ALA A 233 -31.09 6.79 4.85
C ALA A 233 -32.39 6.62 5.64
N ASP A 234 -32.53 7.29 6.78
CA ASP A 234 -33.73 7.24 7.62
C ASP A 234 -34.68 8.44 7.41
N ALA A 235 -34.32 9.37 6.51
CA ALA A 235 -35.07 10.56 6.13
C ALA A 235 -35.39 11.49 7.31
N ASN A 236 -34.48 11.58 8.28
CA ASN A 236 -34.64 12.41 9.48
C ASN A 236 -34.14 13.86 9.30
N ASN A 237 -33.69 14.24 8.09
CA ASN A 237 -33.07 15.53 7.75
C ASN A 237 -31.75 15.82 8.49
N MET A 238 -31.07 14.79 8.96
CA MET A 238 -29.74 14.86 9.54
C MET A 238 -28.87 13.79 8.89
N VAL A 239 -27.59 14.10 8.71
CA VAL A 239 -26.59 13.07 8.37
C VAL A 239 -25.81 12.77 9.63
N ASP A 240 -25.98 11.56 10.14
CA ASP A 240 -25.22 11.08 11.29
C ASP A 240 -23.85 10.49 10.89
N ALA A 241 -23.08 10.11 11.92
CA ALA A 241 -21.72 9.61 11.70
C ALA A 241 -21.69 8.22 11.03
N GLU A 242 -22.72 7.40 11.21
CA GLU A 242 -22.81 6.09 10.59
C GLU A 242 -23.29 6.20 9.14
N GLU A 243 -24.28 7.04 8.86
CA GLU A 243 -24.72 7.37 7.50
C GLU A 243 -23.57 7.95 6.66
N ALA A 244 -22.85 8.93 7.19
CA ALA A 244 -21.68 9.51 6.52
C ALA A 244 -20.56 8.47 6.27
N LYS A 245 -20.42 7.48 7.15
CA LYS A 245 -19.43 6.40 7.02
C LYS A 245 -19.86 5.37 5.98
N VAL A 246 -21.12 4.95 5.99
CA VAL A 246 -21.71 4.04 4.99
C VAL A 246 -21.64 4.68 3.61
N ALA A 247 -22.06 5.95 3.49
CA ALA A 247 -21.95 6.71 2.26
C ALA A 247 -20.50 6.82 1.76
N ARG A 248 -19.54 7.18 2.64
CA ARG A 248 -18.12 7.18 2.27
C ARG A 248 -17.66 5.83 1.73
N GLN A 249 -17.99 4.73 2.41
CA GLN A 249 -17.62 3.40 1.95
C GLN A 249 -18.26 3.07 0.60
N ALA A 250 -19.54 3.39 0.41
CA ALA A 250 -20.26 3.16 -0.83
C ALA A 250 -19.66 3.98 -1.99
N LEU A 251 -19.33 5.25 -1.74
CA LEU A 251 -18.70 6.13 -2.70
C LEU A 251 -17.26 5.71 -3.02
N PHE A 252 -16.45 5.32 -2.04
CA PHE A 252 -15.12 4.76 -2.28
C PHE A 252 -15.20 3.46 -3.09
N LYS A 253 -16.16 2.57 -2.79
CA LYS A 253 -16.41 1.37 -3.59
C LYS A 253 -16.81 1.73 -5.02
N ALA A 254 -17.68 2.73 -5.19
CA ALA A 254 -18.19 3.15 -6.48
C ALA A 254 -17.12 3.86 -7.32
N ARG A 255 -16.29 4.71 -6.71
CA ARG A 255 -15.12 5.33 -7.33
C ARG A 255 -14.12 4.26 -7.75
N ALA A 256 -13.79 3.33 -6.86
CA ALA A 256 -12.93 2.19 -7.19
C ALA A 256 -13.53 1.26 -8.26
N ARG A 257 -14.85 1.32 -8.54
CA ARG A 257 -15.49 0.62 -9.65
C ARG A 257 -15.45 1.42 -10.96
N ALA A 258 -15.42 2.74 -10.90
CA ALA A 258 -15.51 3.62 -12.06
C ALA A 258 -14.13 4.08 -12.56
N ASP A 259 -13.20 4.32 -11.64
CA ASP A 259 -11.77 4.51 -11.92
C ASP A 259 -11.10 3.20 -12.34
N ASP A 260 -11.80 2.08 -12.28
CA ASP A 260 -11.27 0.78 -12.69
C ASP A 260 -11.04 0.77 -14.21
N PRO A 261 -9.78 0.88 -14.68
CA PRO A 261 -9.50 0.94 -16.11
C PRO A 261 -9.86 -0.38 -16.83
N SER A 262 -10.12 -1.46 -16.08
CA SER A 262 -10.59 -2.73 -16.63
C SER A 262 -12.02 -2.68 -17.18
N ARG A 263 -12.85 -1.69 -16.79
CA ARG A 263 -14.21 -1.56 -17.33
C ARG A 263 -14.28 -1.08 -18.78
N GLY A 264 -13.29 -0.31 -19.24
CA GLY A 264 -13.22 0.19 -20.62
C GLY A 264 -12.29 -0.62 -21.51
N ASN A 265 -11.22 -1.18 -20.94
CA ASN A 265 -10.26 -2.00 -21.66
C ASN A 265 -10.54 -3.47 -21.36
N ARG A 266 -11.30 -4.10 -22.26
CA ARG A 266 -11.27 -5.56 -22.48
C ARG A 266 -9.82 -6.05 -22.46
N VAL A 267 -9.62 -7.34 -22.21
CA VAL A 267 -8.35 -8.07 -22.38
C VAL A 267 -7.64 -7.61 -23.66
N GLN A 268 -6.79 -6.58 -23.57
CA GLN A 268 -5.98 -6.07 -24.67
C GLN A 268 -4.63 -6.75 -24.56
N CYS A 269 -4.66 -8.08 -24.66
CA CYS A 269 -3.45 -8.82 -24.87
C CYS A 269 -3.64 -9.99 -25.79
N THR A 270 -2.59 -10.24 -26.56
CA THR A 270 -2.53 -11.36 -27.48
C THR A 270 -2.02 -12.56 -26.70
N LEU A 271 -2.95 -13.35 -26.16
CA LEU A 271 -2.62 -14.67 -25.63
C LEU A 271 -2.19 -15.57 -26.80
N PRO A 272 -1.20 -16.46 -26.61
CA PRO A 272 -0.87 -17.44 -27.62
C PRO A 272 -2.07 -18.36 -27.87
N GLU A 273 -2.19 -18.85 -29.11
CA GLU A 273 -3.26 -19.79 -29.46
C GLU A 273 -3.10 -21.08 -28.65
N MET A 274 -4.14 -21.43 -27.91
CA MET A 274 -4.17 -22.64 -27.09
C MET A 274 -4.90 -23.74 -27.86
N PRO A 275 -4.35 -24.97 -27.95
CA PRO A 275 -5.05 -26.07 -28.60
C PRO A 275 -6.44 -26.30 -27.98
N GLY A 276 -7.47 -26.42 -28.82
CA GLY A 276 -8.85 -26.59 -28.36
C GLY A 276 -9.09 -27.87 -27.54
N ALA A 277 -8.25 -28.89 -27.71
CA ALA A 277 -8.32 -30.15 -26.94
C ALA A 277 -7.54 -30.10 -25.62
N ALA A 278 -6.71 -29.08 -25.38
CA ALA A 278 -5.92 -28.98 -24.16
C ALA A 278 -6.75 -28.36 -23.03
N GLU A 279 -6.50 -28.79 -21.79
CA GLU A 279 -7.05 -28.11 -20.61
C GLU A 279 -6.34 -26.78 -20.40
N VAL A 280 -7.07 -25.77 -19.94
CA VAL A 280 -6.52 -24.47 -19.58
C VAL A 280 -6.92 -24.12 -18.16
N ALA A 281 -5.93 -23.81 -17.33
CA ALA A 281 -6.14 -23.30 -15.99
C ALA A 281 -5.54 -21.90 -15.84
N VAL A 282 -6.26 -21.05 -15.14
CA VAL A 282 -5.85 -19.69 -14.81
C VAL A 282 -5.52 -19.64 -13.32
N ILE A 283 -4.35 -19.13 -12.98
CA ILE A 283 -3.99 -18.78 -11.61
C ILE A 283 -3.81 -17.27 -11.52
N GLN A 284 -4.49 -16.64 -10.57
CA GLN A 284 -4.37 -15.21 -10.34
C GLN A 284 -4.11 -14.95 -8.86
N GLY A 285 -3.13 -14.08 -8.59
CA GLY A 285 -2.97 -13.52 -7.27
C GLY A 285 -2.08 -12.29 -7.21
N ASP A 286 -2.07 -11.66 -6.04
CA ASP A 286 -1.24 -10.47 -5.85
C ASP A 286 0.22 -10.88 -5.66
N SER A 287 0.47 -11.97 -4.94
CA SER A 287 1.84 -12.45 -4.67
C SER A 287 1.92 -13.96 -4.40
N GLY A 288 3.12 -14.52 -4.45
CA GLY A 288 3.43 -15.82 -3.83
C GLY A 288 3.49 -15.74 -2.30
N SER A 289 3.42 -16.88 -1.61
CA SER A 289 3.46 -16.99 -0.14
C SER A 289 4.87 -17.14 0.44
N ALA A 290 5.83 -17.62 -0.35
CA ALA A 290 7.24 -17.71 0.04
C ALA A 290 8.06 -16.60 -0.61
N VAL A 291 9.19 -16.25 0.02
CA VAL A 291 10.18 -15.30 -0.49
C VAL A 291 11.37 -16.06 -1.07
N THR A 292 11.98 -15.57 -2.14
CA THR A 292 13.14 -16.24 -2.75
C THR A 292 14.42 -15.41 -2.62
N ASN A 293 15.57 -16.07 -2.80
CA ASN A 293 16.89 -15.44 -2.94
C ASN A 293 17.07 -14.72 -4.29
N LEU A 294 16.10 -14.77 -5.21
CA LEU A 294 16.28 -14.29 -6.57
C LEU A 294 16.02 -12.78 -6.68
N ALA A 295 16.70 -12.16 -7.66
CA ALA A 295 16.42 -10.82 -8.16
C ALA A 295 16.12 -10.91 -9.65
N PHE A 296 15.02 -10.30 -10.06
CA PHE A 296 14.67 -10.16 -11.46
C PHE A 296 15.16 -8.81 -11.95
N ASP A 297 15.73 -8.77 -13.16
CA ASP A 297 16.21 -7.53 -13.76
C ASP A 297 15.06 -6.66 -14.25
N VAL A 298 14.35 -6.04 -13.30
CA VAL A 298 13.24 -5.12 -13.51
C VAL A 298 13.38 -3.87 -12.64
N PRO A 299 12.79 -2.73 -13.03
CA PRO A 299 12.90 -1.50 -12.26
C PRO A 299 12.46 -1.66 -10.80
N ASN A 300 13.21 -1.05 -9.89
CA ASN A 300 13.02 -1.07 -8.44
C ASN A 300 13.33 -2.41 -7.74
N ASP A 301 13.88 -3.40 -8.46
CA ASP A 301 14.37 -4.68 -7.93
C ASP A 301 13.46 -5.26 -6.82
N PRO A 302 12.19 -5.58 -7.13
CA PRO A 302 11.19 -5.99 -6.16
C PRO A 302 11.52 -7.36 -5.55
N VAL A 303 10.87 -7.65 -4.42
CA VAL A 303 10.93 -8.98 -3.80
C VAL A 303 10.31 -10.01 -4.74
N VAL A 304 11.09 -11.03 -5.11
CA VAL A 304 10.61 -12.18 -5.89
C VAL A 304 10.01 -13.18 -4.91
N ARG A 305 8.79 -13.61 -5.21
CA ARG A 305 8.02 -14.53 -4.36
C ARG A 305 7.79 -15.84 -5.06
N MET A 306 7.27 -16.82 -4.34
CA MET A 306 7.07 -18.16 -4.87
C MET A 306 5.76 -18.79 -4.43
N ALA A 307 5.21 -19.62 -5.32
CA ALA A 307 4.05 -20.48 -5.09
C ALA A 307 4.32 -21.90 -5.67
N GLU A 308 3.71 -22.92 -5.07
CA GLU A 308 3.74 -24.30 -5.56
C GLU A 308 2.45 -24.62 -6.31
N ILE A 309 2.57 -25.21 -7.49
CA ILE A 309 1.44 -25.63 -8.32
C ILE A 309 1.44 -27.14 -8.42
N VAL A 310 0.54 -27.80 -7.68
CA VAL A 310 0.35 -29.24 -7.69
C VAL A 310 -0.55 -29.63 -8.85
N VAL A 311 0.01 -30.34 -9.82
CA VAL A 311 -0.67 -30.76 -11.04
C VAL A 311 -1.13 -32.22 -10.87
N PRO A 312 -2.45 -32.49 -10.95
CA PRO A 312 -2.96 -33.85 -10.85
C PRO A 312 -2.55 -34.66 -12.08
N GLN A 313 -2.43 -35.98 -11.90
CA GLN A 313 -2.19 -36.89 -13.01
C GLN A 313 -3.30 -36.74 -14.07
N GLY A 314 -2.92 -36.81 -15.35
CA GLY A 314 -3.85 -36.80 -16.47
C GLY A 314 -3.11 -36.94 -17.80
N GLU A 315 -3.84 -37.33 -18.84
CA GLU A 315 -3.27 -37.55 -20.18
C GLU A 315 -3.41 -36.33 -21.10
N THR A 316 -4.31 -35.40 -20.75
CA THR A 316 -4.58 -34.22 -21.56
C THR A 316 -3.52 -33.14 -21.31
N ASP A 317 -3.04 -32.48 -22.37
CA ASP A 317 -2.12 -31.36 -22.20
C ASP A 317 -2.75 -30.24 -21.37
N LEU A 318 -1.96 -29.60 -20.52
CA LEU A 318 -2.38 -28.50 -19.65
C LEU A 318 -1.60 -27.22 -19.99
N TYR A 319 -2.33 -26.14 -20.14
CA TYR A 319 -1.79 -24.79 -20.33
C TYR A 319 -2.17 -23.93 -19.13
N LEU A 320 -1.17 -23.26 -18.55
CA LEU A 320 -1.37 -22.40 -17.40
C LEU A 320 -1.27 -20.94 -17.80
N ILE A 321 -2.21 -20.12 -17.34
CA ILE A 321 -2.14 -18.66 -17.46
C ILE A 321 -1.93 -18.11 -16.05
N ALA A 322 -0.83 -17.39 -15.84
CA ALA A 322 -0.42 -16.86 -14.56
C ALA A 322 -0.50 -15.33 -14.54
N SER A 323 -1.48 -14.81 -13.81
CA SER A 323 -1.72 -13.38 -13.62
C SER A 323 -1.29 -12.94 -12.22
N MET A 324 -0.04 -12.50 -12.10
CA MET A 324 0.57 -12.11 -10.82
C MET A 324 0.80 -10.60 -10.74
N ARG A 325 0.57 -9.97 -9.57
CA ARG A 325 0.88 -8.54 -9.38
C ARG A 325 2.36 -8.28 -9.12
N THR A 326 3.02 -9.19 -8.41
CA THR A 326 4.47 -9.12 -8.14
C THR A 326 5.23 -10.21 -8.90
N PRO A 327 6.53 -10.01 -9.20
CA PRO A 327 7.35 -11.07 -9.77
C PRO A 327 7.28 -12.35 -8.94
N THR A 328 6.99 -13.47 -9.61
CA THR A 328 6.69 -14.73 -8.91
C THR A 328 7.29 -15.93 -9.65
N VAL A 329 7.92 -16.83 -8.88
CA VAL A 329 8.33 -18.17 -9.31
C VAL A 329 7.20 -19.15 -9.03
N LEU A 330 6.83 -19.93 -10.04
CA LEU A 330 5.88 -21.02 -9.90
C LEU A 330 6.66 -22.33 -9.93
N ARG A 331 6.60 -23.10 -8.84
CA ARG A 331 7.19 -24.45 -8.81
C ARG A 331 6.13 -25.45 -9.23
N LEU A 332 6.29 -26.05 -10.41
CA LEU A 332 5.40 -27.09 -10.89
C LEU A 332 5.77 -28.41 -10.20
N MET A 333 4.76 -29.09 -9.64
CA MET A 333 4.95 -30.30 -8.85
C MET A 333 3.82 -31.29 -9.09
N GLY A 334 4.01 -32.52 -8.62
CA GLY A 334 2.98 -33.56 -8.59
C GLY A 334 3.05 -34.51 -9.78
N PRO A 335 2.25 -35.59 -9.77
CA PRO A 335 2.33 -36.66 -10.77
C PRO A 335 1.96 -36.21 -12.19
N GLY A 336 1.32 -35.05 -12.34
CA GLY A 336 0.97 -34.46 -13.62
C GLY A 336 1.87 -33.32 -14.07
N GLU A 337 3.03 -33.04 -13.46
CA GLU A 337 3.85 -31.90 -13.88
C GLU A 337 4.23 -31.95 -15.39
N GLY A 338 4.44 -33.15 -15.94
CA GLY A 338 4.83 -33.35 -17.34
C GLY A 338 3.72 -33.11 -18.39
N ARG A 339 2.45 -32.98 -17.98
CA ARG A 339 1.36 -32.56 -18.88
C ARG A 339 1.30 -31.05 -19.06
N VAL A 340 1.99 -30.25 -18.23
CA VAL A 340 2.06 -28.80 -18.43
C VAL A 340 2.94 -28.50 -19.65
N LYS A 341 2.34 -28.00 -20.74
CA LYS A 341 3.07 -27.71 -21.99
C LYS A 341 3.55 -26.27 -22.07
N ALA A 342 2.76 -25.35 -21.53
CA ALA A 342 3.16 -23.95 -21.46
C ALA A 342 2.58 -23.23 -20.24
N VAL A 343 3.32 -22.24 -19.75
CA VAL A 343 2.85 -21.24 -18.81
C VAL A 343 2.98 -19.86 -19.44
N VAL A 344 1.90 -19.08 -19.38
CA VAL A 344 1.84 -17.71 -19.92
C VAL A 344 1.69 -16.73 -18.76
N GLY A 345 2.75 -15.97 -18.49
CA GLY A 345 2.71 -14.80 -17.63
C GLY A 345 1.99 -13.64 -18.32
N VAL A 346 1.16 -12.88 -17.61
CA VAL A 346 0.37 -11.79 -18.22
C VAL A 346 0.50 -10.42 -17.56
N ALA A 347 0.91 -10.31 -16.29
CA ALA A 347 0.86 -9.04 -15.55
C ALA A 347 2.21 -8.60 -14.96
N ALA A 348 2.84 -9.47 -14.17
CA ALA A 348 4.21 -9.33 -13.71
C ALA A 348 5.08 -10.43 -14.35
N PRO A 349 6.40 -10.26 -14.38
CA PRO A 349 7.31 -11.35 -14.73
C PRO A 349 7.01 -12.61 -13.91
N VAL A 350 6.85 -13.71 -14.62
CA VAL A 350 6.72 -15.05 -14.03
C VAL A 350 7.97 -15.83 -14.40
N ALA A 351 8.41 -16.69 -13.49
CA ALA A 351 9.43 -17.69 -13.74
C ALA A 351 8.93 -19.08 -13.30
N LEU A 352 9.52 -20.14 -13.84
CA LEU A 352 9.18 -21.52 -13.54
C LEU A 352 10.38 -22.23 -12.92
N SER A 353 10.09 -23.04 -11.91
CA SER A 353 11.01 -24.03 -11.34
C SER A 353 10.37 -25.41 -11.45
N GLY A 354 11.11 -26.38 -11.95
CA GLY A 354 10.59 -27.72 -12.23
C GLY A 354 9.69 -27.80 -13.47
N GLY A 355 9.42 -29.04 -13.89
CA GLY A 355 8.68 -29.34 -15.11
C GLY A 355 9.44 -29.05 -16.42
N GLY A 356 8.90 -29.52 -17.53
CA GLY A 356 9.43 -29.28 -18.88
C GLY A 356 8.60 -28.29 -19.70
N ALA A 357 7.80 -27.46 -19.03
CA ALA A 357 6.89 -26.52 -19.68
C ALA A 357 7.66 -25.41 -20.40
N SER A 358 7.11 -24.89 -21.50
CA SER A 358 7.58 -23.64 -22.08
C SER A 358 7.04 -22.43 -21.30
N LEU A 359 7.82 -21.37 -21.18
CA LEU A 359 7.40 -20.14 -20.53
C LEU A 359 7.33 -19.01 -21.55
N ALA A 360 6.20 -18.32 -21.60
CA ALA A 360 6.02 -17.10 -22.36
C ALA A 360 5.52 -15.98 -21.42
N ASN A 361 5.87 -14.73 -21.72
CA ASN A 361 5.25 -13.57 -21.11
C ASN A 361 4.53 -12.78 -22.19
N THR A 362 3.26 -12.52 -21.97
CA THR A 362 2.48 -11.63 -22.83
C THR A 362 2.32 -10.31 -22.08
N PRO A 363 2.70 -9.15 -22.67
CA PRO A 363 2.42 -7.87 -22.04
C PRO A 363 0.90 -7.63 -22.04
N CYS A 364 0.21 -8.01 -20.97
CA CYS A 364 -1.16 -7.57 -20.73
C CYS A 364 -1.16 -6.29 -19.89
N HIS A 365 -2.14 -5.43 -20.15
CA HIS A 365 -2.36 -4.23 -19.36
C HIS A 365 -2.60 -4.62 -17.89
N ARG A 366 -1.92 -3.96 -16.94
CA ARG A 366 -2.01 -4.24 -15.49
C ARG A 366 -3.43 -4.20 -14.92
N GLY A 367 -4.37 -3.56 -15.62
CA GLY A 367 -5.81 -3.58 -15.30
C GLY A 367 -6.40 -4.99 -15.16
N PHE A 368 -5.75 -6.03 -15.70
CA PHE A 368 -6.13 -7.43 -15.49
C PHE A 368 -6.18 -7.87 -14.03
N LEU A 369 -5.29 -7.32 -13.19
CA LEU A 369 -5.24 -7.64 -11.76
C LEU A 369 -6.43 -7.04 -10.99
N GLY A 370 -7.19 -6.14 -11.63
CA GLY A 370 -8.41 -5.53 -11.10
C GLY A 370 -9.67 -6.40 -11.28
N ILE A 371 -9.64 -7.40 -12.17
CA ILE A 371 -10.72 -8.40 -12.29
C ILE A 371 -10.77 -9.15 -10.96
N ARG A 372 -11.74 -8.77 -10.13
CA ARG A 372 -11.62 -8.88 -8.67
C ARG A 372 -11.54 -10.33 -8.21
N ILE A 373 -10.67 -10.54 -7.22
CA ILE A 373 -10.55 -11.76 -6.38
C ILE A 373 -11.89 -12.18 -5.73
N LYS A 374 -12.90 -11.30 -5.72
CA LYS A 374 -14.15 -11.48 -4.95
C LYS A 374 -15.31 -12.14 -5.72
N GLU A 375 -15.21 -12.31 -7.03
CA GLU A 375 -16.28 -12.95 -7.81
C GLU A 375 -15.77 -14.28 -8.39
N PRO A 376 -16.05 -15.41 -7.72
CA PRO A 376 -15.76 -16.74 -8.24
C PRO A 376 -16.37 -16.88 -9.64
N GLY A 377 -15.51 -17.06 -10.65
CA GLY A 377 -15.91 -17.19 -12.06
C GLY A 377 -15.68 -15.97 -12.95
N GLY A 378 -15.47 -14.77 -12.39
CA GLY A 378 -15.22 -13.57 -13.21
C GLY A 378 -13.98 -13.70 -14.08
N ILE A 379 -12.90 -14.25 -13.52
CA ILE A 379 -11.63 -14.47 -14.22
C ILE A 379 -11.75 -15.55 -15.29
N SER A 380 -12.39 -16.68 -15.00
CA SER A 380 -12.68 -17.71 -16.01
C SER A 380 -13.53 -17.16 -17.15
N ALA A 381 -14.52 -16.31 -16.88
CA ALA A 381 -15.38 -15.73 -17.91
C ALA A 381 -14.67 -14.69 -18.77
N GLU A 382 -13.75 -13.90 -18.21
CA GLU A 382 -12.95 -12.91 -18.94
C GLU A 382 -11.90 -13.59 -19.83
N PHE A 383 -11.09 -14.49 -19.27
CA PHE A 383 -10.14 -15.28 -20.07
C PHE A 383 -10.87 -16.18 -21.05
N GLY A 384 -12.04 -16.68 -20.69
CA GLY A 384 -12.85 -17.55 -21.53
C GLY A 384 -13.31 -16.81 -22.78
N ARG A 385 -13.85 -15.60 -22.60
CA ARG A 385 -14.18 -14.72 -23.73
C ARG A 385 -12.96 -14.35 -24.57
N ALA A 386 -11.81 -14.10 -23.95
CA ALA A 386 -10.58 -13.77 -24.67
C ALA A 386 -10.05 -14.94 -25.51
N LEU A 387 -10.19 -16.17 -25.01
CA LEU A 387 -9.73 -17.40 -25.67
C LEU A 387 -10.82 -18.06 -26.55
N GLY A 388 -12.06 -17.57 -26.51
CA GLY A 388 -13.20 -18.23 -27.16
C GLY A 388 -13.57 -19.56 -26.53
N ARG A 389 -13.40 -19.70 -25.21
CA ARG A 389 -13.60 -20.92 -24.42
C ARG A 389 -14.50 -20.67 -23.21
N ASP A 390 -15.23 -21.68 -22.75
CA ASP A 390 -16.07 -21.62 -21.55
C ASP A 390 -15.68 -22.66 -20.49
N ASP A 391 -14.66 -23.47 -20.76
CA ASP A 391 -14.20 -24.59 -19.94
C ASP A 391 -12.98 -24.24 -19.05
N LEU A 392 -12.71 -22.95 -18.85
CA LEU A 392 -11.56 -22.50 -18.08
C LEU A 392 -11.73 -22.72 -16.58
N ARG A 393 -10.73 -23.37 -15.98
CA ARG A 393 -10.63 -23.53 -14.53
C ARG A 393 -9.81 -22.36 -13.97
N ALA A 394 -10.22 -21.78 -12.86
CA ALA A 394 -9.48 -20.67 -12.25
C ALA A 394 -9.27 -20.88 -10.74
N VAL A 395 -8.07 -20.54 -10.27
CA VAL A 395 -7.75 -20.36 -8.86
C VAL A 395 -7.38 -18.90 -8.65
N VAL A 396 -8.05 -18.25 -7.71
CA VAL A 396 -7.92 -16.82 -7.48
C VAL A 396 -7.73 -16.60 -5.99
N ALA A 397 -6.62 -15.97 -5.61
CA ALA A 397 -6.35 -15.64 -4.22
C ALA A 397 -5.50 -14.38 -4.11
N GLU A 398 -5.59 -13.67 -2.99
CA GLU A 398 -4.68 -12.54 -2.72
C GLU A 398 -3.22 -13.03 -2.68
N ARG A 399 -2.98 -14.16 -2.02
CA ARG A 399 -1.66 -14.80 -1.91
C ARG A 399 -1.76 -16.24 -2.39
N LEU A 400 -0.87 -16.66 -3.28
CA LEU A 400 -0.76 -18.04 -3.73
C LEU A 400 0.31 -18.76 -2.91
N GLY A 401 -0.08 -19.81 -2.18
CA GLY A 401 0.87 -20.71 -1.53
C GLY A 401 0.98 -22.01 -2.31
N ARG A 402 0.43 -23.08 -1.76
CA ARG A 402 0.27 -24.34 -2.51
C ARG A 402 -1.10 -24.37 -3.18
N VAL A 403 -1.09 -24.35 -4.51
CA VAL A 403 -2.27 -24.41 -5.38
C VAL A 403 -2.42 -25.83 -5.91
N ASP A 404 -3.53 -26.47 -5.61
CA ASP A 404 -3.88 -27.78 -6.15
C ASP A 404 -4.85 -27.59 -7.33
N LEU A 405 -4.38 -27.91 -8.54
CA LEU A 405 -5.20 -27.78 -9.75
C LEU A 405 -6.21 -28.91 -9.93
N GLY A 406 -6.11 -30.00 -9.17
CA GLY A 406 -7.14 -31.05 -9.12
C GLY A 406 -8.38 -30.57 -8.38
N THR A 407 -8.18 -30.00 -7.20
CA THR A 407 -9.27 -29.52 -6.33
C THR A 407 -9.62 -28.04 -6.51
N LEU A 408 -8.78 -27.29 -7.24
CA LEU A 408 -8.85 -25.83 -7.38
C LEU A 408 -8.76 -25.09 -6.03
N THR A 409 -8.00 -25.65 -5.09
CA THR A 409 -7.79 -25.04 -3.77
C THR A 409 -6.43 -24.37 -3.67
N ASN A 410 -6.36 -23.31 -2.88
CA ASN A 410 -5.10 -22.65 -2.51
C ASN A 410 -4.94 -22.71 -0.98
N THR A 411 -3.79 -23.19 -0.51
CA THR A 411 -3.40 -23.14 0.90
C THR A 411 -2.25 -22.14 1.06
N PRO A 412 -2.56 -20.84 1.29
CA PRO A 412 -1.56 -19.79 1.33
C PRO A 412 -0.67 -19.87 2.59
N ASP A 413 -1.20 -20.42 3.68
CA ASP A 413 -0.59 -20.38 5.01
C ASP A 413 0.22 -21.64 5.36
N VAL A 414 0.75 -22.33 4.35
CA VAL A 414 1.55 -23.54 4.51
C VAL A 414 2.99 -23.25 4.09
N VAL A 415 3.94 -23.66 4.94
CA VAL A 415 5.37 -23.64 4.63
C VAL A 415 5.61 -24.53 3.41
N LEU A 416 6.25 -23.97 2.38
CA LEU A 416 6.49 -24.68 1.13
C LEU A 416 7.57 -25.77 1.32
N GLN A 417 7.64 -26.71 0.37
CA GLN A 417 8.66 -27.74 0.39
C GLN A 417 10.05 -27.14 0.25
N ASP A 418 11.04 -27.74 0.92
CA ASP A 418 12.45 -27.32 0.89
C ASP A 418 12.67 -25.89 1.42
N ASP A 419 11.85 -25.47 2.37
CA ASP A 419 12.07 -24.25 3.14
C ASP A 419 13.41 -24.29 3.88
N VAL A 420 14.22 -23.25 3.68
CA VAL A 420 15.56 -23.11 4.26
C VAL A 420 15.61 -21.97 5.26
N LEU A 421 14.52 -21.75 6.00
CA LEU A 421 14.50 -20.72 7.03
C LEU A 421 15.67 -20.90 8.01
N PRO A 422 16.46 -19.83 8.25
CA PRO A 422 17.54 -19.90 9.21
C PRO A 422 16.96 -20.20 10.60
N VAL A 423 17.53 -21.18 11.29
CA VAL A 423 17.19 -21.43 12.69
C VAL A 423 17.89 -20.35 13.53
N MET A 424 17.11 -19.48 14.16
CA MET A 424 17.62 -18.55 15.17
C MET A 424 17.22 -19.02 16.56
N GLU A 425 18.19 -19.15 17.46
CA GLU A 425 17.92 -19.33 18.88
C GLU A 425 17.63 -17.96 19.55
N GLY A 426 16.77 -17.95 20.57
CA GLY A 426 16.47 -16.77 21.39
C GLY A 426 15.60 -15.73 20.67
N ASP A 427 15.89 -14.45 20.89
CA ASP A 427 15.09 -13.32 20.39
C ASP A 427 15.01 -13.26 18.85
N GLY A 428 15.94 -13.85 18.11
CA GLY A 428 15.83 -13.92 16.65
C GLY A 428 14.54 -14.62 16.17
N GLN A 429 13.96 -15.49 16.99
CA GLN A 429 12.72 -16.18 16.68
C GLN A 429 11.53 -15.23 16.47
N PHE A 430 11.46 -14.09 17.16
CA PHE A 430 10.34 -13.14 16.93
C PHE A 430 10.37 -12.58 15.50
N ILE A 431 11.55 -12.48 14.90
CA ILE A 431 11.76 -11.96 13.54
C ILE A 431 11.32 -13.00 12.53
N ILE A 432 11.64 -14.27 12.78
CA ILE A 432 11.15 -15.40 11.98
C ILE A 432 9.62 -15.49 12.08
N ASP A 433 9.06 -15.41 13.29
CA ASP A 433 7.61 -15.44 13.50
C ASP A 433 6.91 -14.26 12.80
N ARG A 434 7.51 -13.06 12.88
CA ARG A 434 7.03 -11.89 12.16
C ARG A 434 7.11 -12.13 10.65
N PHE A 435 8.24 -12.61 10.14
CA PHE A 435 8.42 -12.93 8.73
C PHE A 435 7.34 -13.91 8.25
N LEU A 436 7.18 -15.04 8.93
CA LEU A 436 6.17 -16.07 8.63
C LEU A 436 4.73 -15.55 8.74
N SER A 437 4.44 -14.56 9.59
CA SER A 437 3.11 -13.94 9.66
C SER A 437 2.73 -13.20 8.37
N PHE A 438 3.72 -12.74 7.61
CA PHE A 438 3.51 -12.10 6.31
C PHE A 438 3.83 -13.03 5.13
N ASP A 439 4.78 -13.94 5.29
CA ASP A 439 5.27 -14.88 4.26
C ASP A 439 5.23 -16.31 4.79
N PRO A 440 4.01 -16.86 5.00
CA PRO A 440 3.85 -18.18 5.63
C PRO A 440 4.41 -19.33 4.79
N GLY A 441 4.71 -19.10 3.50
CA GLY A 441 5.40 -20.05 2.65
C GLY A 441 6.89 -20.23 2.97
N GLY A 442 7.46 -19.35 3.79
CA GLY A 442 8.87 -19.44 4.20
C GLY A 442 9.83 -18.76 3.22
N TYR A 443 11.09 -19.18 3.26
CA TYR A 443 12.18 -18.70 2.44
C TYR A 443 12.76 -19.83 1.57
N GLN A 444 12.93 -19.54 0.29
CA GLN A 444 13.32 -20.50 -0.74
C GLN A 444 14.61 -20.06 -1.40
N GLU A 445 15.65 -20.87 -1.27
CA GLU A 445 16.90 -20.68 -2.01
C GLU A 445 16.82 -21.45 -3.32
N LEU A 446 16.93 -20.72 -4.43
CA LEU A 446 16.83 -21.25 -5.78
C LEU A 446 18.12 -20.96 -6.55
N ASP A 447 18.55 -21.91 -7.37
CA ASP A 447 19.61 -21.67 -8.35
C ASP A 447 19.01 -20.91 -9.55
N PRO A 448 19.51 -19.69 -9.88
CA PRO A 448 19.08 -18.98 -11.09
C PRO A 448 19.20 -19.80 -12.38
N GLY A 449 20.17 -20.74 -12.45
CA GLY A 449 20.38 -21.62 -13.60
C GLY A 449 19.30 -22.70 -13.78
N GLU A 450 18.55 -23.02 -12.74
CA GLU A 450 17.45 -23.99 -12.75
C GLU A 450 16.07 -23.34 -12.95
N VAL A 451 16.02 -22.00 -13.03
CA VAL A 451 14.79 -21.24 -13.15
C VAL A 451 14.62 -20.71 -14.57
N GLN A 452 13.55 -21.13 -15.24
CA GLN A 452 13.16 -20.56 -16.52
C GLN A 452 12.45 -19.23 -16.28
N SER A 453 12.96 -18.13 -16.82
CA SER A 453 12.39 -16.80 -16.64
C SER A 453 12.27 -16.04 -17.96
N THR A 454 11.34 -15.09 -17.98
CA THR A 454 11.10 -14.19 -19.12
C THR A 454 11.94 -12.91 -19.06
N VAL A 455 12.62 -12.70 -17.94
CA VAL A 455 13.59 -11.63 -17.70
C VAL A 455 14.86 -12.22 -17.12
N PRO A 456 16.03 -11.58 -17.26
CA PRO A 456 17.24 -12.03 -16.59
C PRO A 456 17.03 -12.20 -15.08
N VAL A 457 17.60 -13.28 -14.53
CA VAL A 457 17.51 -13.62 -13.11
C VAL A 457 18.91 -13.80 -12.56
N ARG A 458 19.14 -13.32 -11.34
CA ARG A 458 20.36 -13.54 -10.57
C ARG A 458 20.02 -13.91 -9.13
N ALA A 459 20.94 -14.57 -8.45
CA ALA A 459 20.86 -14.71 -7.00
C ALA A 459 21.22 -13.36 -6.35
N ARG A 460 20.64 -13.09 -5.19
CA ARG A 460 21.04 -11.99 -4.32
C ARG A 460 22.14 -12.49 -3.38
N ASP A 461 23.13 -11.64 -3.13
CA ASP A 461 24.15 -11.90 -2.11
C ASP A 461 23.55 -11.88 -0.70
N VAL A 462 22.59 -10.96 -0.47
CA VAL A 462 21.83 -10.85 0.77
C VAL A 462 20.34 -11.04 0.47
N PRO A 463 19.64 -11.95 1.16
CA PRO A 463 18.21 -12.17 0.97
C PRO A 463 17.39 -10.88 1.19
N PRO A 464 16.21 -10.75 0.57
CA PRO A 464 15.36 -9.58 0.79
C PRO A 464 14.64 -9.67 2.15
N LEU A 465 13.97 -8.57 2.54
CA LEU A 465 13.12 -8.47 3.73
C LEU A 465 13.83 -8.88 5.05
N GLU A 466 13.07 -9.36 6.03
CA GLU A 466 13.58 -9.76 7.34
C GLU A 466 14.64 -10.87 7.29
N ILE A 467 14.64 -11.73 6.27
CA ILE A 467 15.64 -12.80 6.13
C ILE A 467 17.04 -12.22 5.91
N GLY A 468 17.16 -11.17 5.09
CA GLY A 468 18.44 -10.48 4.91
C GLY A 468 18.97 -9.89 6.20
N LEU A 469 18.08 -9.34 7.05
CA LEU A 469 18.46 -8.81 8.36
C LEU A 469 18.94 -9.93 9.30
N ILE A 470 18.31 -11.10 9.26
CA ILE A 470 18.75 -12.27 10.03
C ILE A 470 20.16 -12.69 9.62
N VAL A 471 20.42 -12.78 8.31
CA VAL A 471 21.76 -13.13 7.79
C VAL A 471 22.79 -12.10 8.26
N LEU A 472 22.52 -10.80 8.05
CA LEU A 472 23.40 -9.71 8.49
C LEU A 472 23.66 -9.75 10.00
N ALA A 473 22.65 -10.07 10.81
CA ALA A 473 22.82 -10.18 12.27
C ALA A 473 23.67 -11.40 12.65
N SER A 474 23.47 -12.53 11.97
CA SER A 474 24.27 -13.75 12.19
C SER A 474 25.75 -13.54 11.85
N GLU A 475 26.04 -12.66 10.90
CA GLU A 475 27.39 -12.24 10.51
C GLU A 475 27.97 -11.15 11.43
N GLY A 476 27.20 -10.67 12.40
CA GLY A 476 27.61 -9.58 13.31
C GLY A 476 27.61 -8.19 12.66
N MET A 477 27.01 -8.04 11.47
CA MET A 477 26.95 -6.78 10.74
C MET A 477 25.92 -5.82 11.34
N ILE A 478 24.87 -6.35 11.98
CA ILE A 478 23.84 -5.58 12.69
C ILE A 478 23.45 -6.26 14.00
N ASP A 479 22.89 -5.48 14.93
CA ASP A 479 22.20 -5.98 16.14
C ASP A 479 20.72 -5.58 16.10
N PHE A 480 19.82 -6.46 16.53
CA PHE A 480 18.41 -6.11 16.70
C PHE A 480 18.20 -5.30 18.00
N VAL A 481 17.38 -4.25 17.91
CA VAL A 481 16.91 -3.50 19.09
C VAL A 481 15.58 -4.11 19.51
N ALA A 482 15.50 -4.60 20.75
CA ALA A 482 14.25 -5.15 21.25
C ALA A 482 13.16 -4.05 21.26
N PRO A 483 11.92 -4.37 20.85
CA PRO A 483 10.82 -3.44 20.99
C PRO A 483 10.59 -3.11 22.49
N PRO A 484 10.00 -1.95 22.82
CA PRO A 484 9.74 -1.57 24.20
C PRO A 484 8.97 -2.66 24.96
N PRO A 485 9.25 -2.88 26.25
CA PRO A 485 8.71 -4.00 27.04
C PRO A 485 7.19 -4.13 27.07
N ALA A 486 6.45 -3.06 26.76
CA ALA A 486 4.98 -3.08 26.70
C ALA A 486 4.38 -4.06 25.67
N PHE A 487 5.21 -4.64 24.79
CA PHE A 487 4.79 -5.62 23.78
C PHE A 487 5.22 -7.08 24.07
N LEU A 488 6.05 -7.31 25.09
CA LEU A 488 6.53 -8.65 25.47
C LEU A 488 5.74 -9.14 26.69
N SER A 489 4.48 -9.52 26.50
CA SER A 489 3.64 -10.09 27.57
C SER A 489 3.86 -11.59 27.79
N ARG A 490 4.96 -12.15 27.29
CA ARG A 490 5.36 -13.54 27.54
C ARG A 490 6.81 -13.56 27.98
N GLU A 491 7.07 -14.30 29.06
CA GLU A 491 8.40 -14.58 29.59
C GLU A 491 9.31 -15.07 28.45
N VAL A 492 10.39 -14.33 28.21
CA VAL A 492 11.41 -14.65 27.21
C VAL A 492 12.45 -15.56 27.88
N PRO A 493 12.70 -16.78 27.39
CA PRO A 493 13.73 -17.65 27.94
C PRO A 493 15.14 -17.12 27.66
N ASP A 494 16.05 -17.33 28.60
CA ASP A 494 17.46 -16.91 28.52
C ASP A 494 18.18 -17.49 27.30
N GLY A 495 18.78 -16.61 26.49
CA GLY A 495 19.64 -17.01 25.37
C GLY A 495 19.86 -15.91 24.33
N ILE A 496 20.54 -14.81 24.69
CA ILE A 496 20.96 -13.78 23.74
C ILE A 496 22.42 -13.41 24.00
N LYS A 497 23.20 -13.19 22.94
CA LYS A 497 24.56 -12.65 23.06
C LYS A 497 24.62 -11.12 23.10
N ARG A 498 23.60 -10.39 22.60
CA ARG A 498 23.36 -8.96 22.91
C ARG A 498 22.03 -8.44 22.33
N VAL A 499 21.05 -8.15 23.19
CA VAL A 499 20.04 -7.13 22.89
C VAL A 499 20.62 -5.84 23.42
N VAL A 500 20.58 -4.76 22.64
CA VAL A 500 20.92 -3.44 23.15
C VAL A 500 19.62 -2.85 23.72
N PRO A 501 19.50 -2.62 25.04
CA PRO A 501 18.42 -1.83 25.59
C PRO A 501 18.34 -0.49 24.84
N GLU A 502 17.14 0.03 24.58
CA GLU A 502 16.97 1.31 23.85
C GLU A 502 17.78 2.46 24.50
N GLY A 503 18.02 2.40 25.81
CA GLY A 503 18.88 3.34 26.55
C GLY A 503 20.39 3.08 26.50
N GLU A 504 20.85 1.94 25.98
CA GLU A 504 22.27 1.61 25.75
C GLU A 504 22.70 1.76 24.27
N VAL A 505 21.75 2.07 23.36
CA VAL A 505 22.07 2.44 21.98
C VAL A 505 22.69 3.84 22.01
N ALA A 506 23.95 3.90 22.41
CA ALA A 506 24.74 5.12 22.45
C ALA A 506 24.85 5.73 21.04
N ASN A 507 24.61 7.05 20.96
CA ASN A 507 24.95 7.99 19.90
C ASN A 507 25.08 7.38 18.48
N GLY A 508 24.03 7.52 17.67
CA GLY A 508 24.03 7.16 16.26
C GLY A 508 22.96 7.88 15.47
N ILE A 509 23.17 8.02 14.16
CA ILE A 509 22.17 8.59 13.26
C ILE A 509 21.03 7.58 13.12
N VAL A 510 19.79 8.07 13.20
CA VAL A 510 18.60 7.26 13.01
C VAL A 510 18.09 7.50 11.60
N TRP A 511 18.10 6.46 10.77
CA TRP A 511 17.38 6.45 9.50
C TRP A 511 16.07 5.71 9.67
N ASP A 512 14.97 6.37 9.29
CA ASP A 512 13.63 5.81 9.36
C ASP A 512 13.01 5.80 7.95
N GLN A 513 12.75 4.60 7.43
CA GLN A 513 11.92 4.44 6.25
C GLN A 513 10.48 4.26 6.69
N LYS A 514 9.67 5.30 6.47
CA LYS A 514 8.21 5.18 6.60
C LYS A 514 7.75 4.01 5.70
N PRO A 515 7.05 3.02 6.25
CA PRO A 515 6.62 1.86 5.47
C PRO A 515 5.75 2.29 4.30
N GLY A 516 5.96 1.69 3.13
CA GLY A 516 5.22 2.00 1.90
C GLY A 516 3.78 1.45 1.87
N GLY A 517 3.32 0.79 2.94
CA GLY A 517 2.02 0.11 3.02
C GLY A 517 1.21 0.55 4.23
N GLY A 518 -0.12 0.44 4.12
CA GLY A 518 -1.12 0.93 5.08
C GLY A 518 -1.01 0.39 6.52
N SER A 519 -2.02 0.68 7.33
CA SER A 519 -2.04 0.68 8.81
C SER A 519 -1.53 -0.54 9.59
N ARG A 520 -1.09 -1.63 8.95
CA ARG A 520 -0.52 -2.83 9.59
C ARG A 520 1.00 -2.75 9.81
N ALA A 521 1.73 -1.91 9.08
CA ALA A 521 3.18 -1.70 9.28
C ALA A 521 3.49 -0.71 10.42
N ARG A 522 2.78 -0.77 11.56
CA ARG A 522 2.89 0.24 12.64
C ARG A 522 4.17 0.17 13.46
N PHE A 523 5.01 -0.84 13.26
CA PHE A 523 6.24 -1.03 14.05
C PHE A 523 7.38 -1.40 13.11
N PRO A 524 8.18 -0.43 12.64
CA PRO A 524 9.38 -0.73 11.87
C PRO A 524 10.34 -1.51 12.77
N LEU A 525 10.93 -2.57 12.21
CA LEU A 525 11.95 -3.32 12.92
C LEU A 525 13.18 -2.42 13.07
N THR A 526 13.71 -2.29 14.30
CA THR A 526 14.84 -1.40 14.57
C THR A 526 16.12 -2.21 14.71
N VAL A 527 17.17 -1.82 13.99
CA VAL A 527 18.48 -2.47 14.03
C VAL A 527 19.60 -1.45 14.20
N VAL A 528 20.66 -1.85 14.89
CA VAL A 528 21.90 -1.09 15.03
C VAL A 528 22.93 -1.65 14.06
N VAL A 529 23.44 -0.84 13.15
CA VAL A 529 24.47 -1.21 12.19
C VAL A 529 25.83 -1.18 12.88
N ARG A 530 26.61 -2.27 12.79
CA ARG A 530 27.93 -2.37 13.42
C ARG A 530 29.08 -2.16 12.44
N HIS A 531 28.85 -2.51 11.19
CA HIS A 531 29.84 -2.46 10.13
C HIS A 531 29.24 -1.83 8.87
N ALA A 532 30.10 -1.44 7.92
CA ALA A 532 29.63 -0.99 6.62
C ALA A 532 28.85 -2.13 5.94
N ILE A 533 27.58 -1.89 5.62
CA ILE A 533 26.71 -2.85 4.96
C ILE A 533 26.20 -2.31 3.63
N ASP A 534 26.00 -3.23 2.68
CA ASP A 534 25.28 -2.97 1.43
C ASP A 534 23.84 -3.44 1.61
N LEU A 535 22.90 -2.50 1.71
CA LEU A 535 21.49 -2.85 1.83
C LEU A 535 20.98 -3.27 0.44
N PRO A 536 20.55 -4.53 0.25
CA PRO A 536 19.98 -4.93 -1.02
C PRO A 536 18.66 -4.18 -1.24
N ALA A 537 18.34 -3.91 -2.52
CA ALA A 537 17.00 -3.47 -2.86
C ALA A 537 15.98 -4.55 -2.42
N GLY A 538 14.86 -4.11 -1.85
CA GLY A 538 13.84 -5.00 -1.29
C GLY A 538 14.03 -5.38 0.19
N LEU A 539 15.14 -4.98 0.86
CA LEU A 539 15.29 -5.22 2.30
C LEU A 539 14.26 -4.44 3.13
N THR A 540 13.92 -3.23 2.70
CA THR A 540 13.22 -2.24 3.56
C THR A 540 11.95 -1.66 2.97
N THR A 541 11.61 -2.01 1.72
CA THR A 541 10.57 -1.31 0.94
C THR A 541 9.14 -1.69 1.34
N GLU A 542 8.87 -2.93 1.75
CA GLU A 542 7.49 -3.38 2.03
C GLU A 542 7.08 -3.20 3.50
N ARG A 543 8.00 -3.37 4.46
CA ARG A 543 7.65 -3.53 5.89
C ARG A 543 8.25 -2.49 6.83
N GLY A 544 9.12 -1.62 6.32
CA GLY A 544 9.80 -0.57 7.07
C GLY A 544 10.83 -1.12 8.05
N VAL A 545 12.06 -0.61 7.95
CA VAL A 545 13.15 -0.93 8.88
C VAL A 545 13.75 0.40 9.33
N ARG A 546 13.97 0.54 10.63
CA ARG A 546 14.65 1.67 11.23
C ARG A 546 16.10 1.27 11.48
N LEU A 547 17.03 1.99 10.89
CA LEU A 547 18.46 1.75 11.05
C LEU A 547 19.04 2.77 12.02
N ILE A 548 19.84 2.32 12.96
CA ILE A 548 20.65 3.15 13.83
C ILE A 548 22.10 2.86 13.48
N VAL A 549 22.84 3.83 12.96
CA VAL A 549 24.28 3.65 12.67
C VAL A 549 25.04 4.47 13.72
N PRO A 550 25.76 3.81 14.63
CA PRO A 550 26.58 4.47 15.64
C PRO A 550 27.66 5.35 15.01
N ASP A 551 28.15 6.30 15.79
CA ASP A 551 29.25 7.17 15.38
C ASP A 551 30.49 6.36 14.97
N GLY A 552 31.11 6.78 13.86
CA GLY A 552 32.28 6.11 13.28
C GLY A 552 31.99 4.89 12.42
N VAL A 553 30.74 4.41 12.34
CA VAL A 553 30.34 3.36 11.40
C VAL A 553 29.91 4.01 10.06
N PRO A 554 30.46 3.59 8.91
CA PRO A 554 30.06 4.15 7.62
C PRO A 554 28.57 3.96 7.33
N ALA A 555 27.97 4.95 6.68
CA ALA A 555 26.57 4.87 6.26
C ALA A 555 26.35 3.65 5.34
N PRO A 556 25.23 2.90 5.51
CA PRO A 556 24.86 1.80 4.64
C PRO A 556 24.80 2.23 3.17
N ARG A 557 25.42 1.46 2.27
CA ARG A 557 25.33 1.72 0.82
C ARG A 557 24.06 1.06 0.26
N GLY A 558 23.62 1.48 -0.93
CA GLY A 558 22.43 0.92 -1.59
C GLY A 558 21.09 1.53 -1.15
N ALA A 559 21.08 2.37 -0.12
CA ALA A 559 19.89 3.09 0.38
C ALA A 559 19.37 4.22 -0.53
N LYS A 560 19.73 4.23 -1.83
CA LYS A 560 19.43 5.33 -2.78
C LYS A 560 17.95 5.73 -2.89
N ASN A 561 17.04 4.83 -2.49
CA ASN A 561 15.60 5.08 -2.50
C ASN A 561 15.05 5.62 -1.17
N TRP A 562 15.88 5.88 -0.16
CA TRP A 562 15.39 6.50 1.07
C TRP A 562 15.23 8.00 0.82
N PRO A 563 14.15 8.63 1.30
CA PRO A 563 13.91 10.06 1.13
C PRO A 563 15.07 10.93 1.64
N GLN A 564 15.87 10.41 2.57
CA GLN A 564 17.02 11.06 3.19
C GLN A 564 18.32 10.94 2.35
N PHE A 565 18.29 10.18 1.24
CA PHE A 565 19.42 9.95 0.32
C PHE A 565 19.17 10.53 -1.09
N LYS A 566 18.10 11.33 -1.28
CA LYS A 566 17.95 12.13 -2.49
C LYS A 566 18.76 13.41 -2.32
N GLY A 567 20.03 13.33 -2.72
CA GLY A 567 20.81 14.51 -3.09
C GLY A 567 20.32 15.15 -4.37
#